data_AF-A0A3A4K644-F1
#
_entry.id   AF-A0A3A4K644-F1
#
_cell.length_a   1.000
_cell.length_b   1.000
_cell.length_c   1.000
_cell.angle_alpha   90.00
_cell.angle_beta   90.00
_cell.angle_gamma   90.00
#
_symmetry.space_group_name_H-M   'P 1'
#
loop_
_entity.id
_entity.type
_entity.pdbx_description
1 polymer ?
#
loop_
_entity_poly.entity_id
_entity_poly.type
_entity_poly.pdbx_seq_one_letter_code
_entity_poly.pdbx_strand_id
1 'polypeptide(L)'
;MVGGQEATPGDAKATARLRTYWTNGEGAGKIGWGSPGDFDRCVVQLGKYVSDPDGLCAEYHHEALGIWPATHAALDRAGHGDIKPKR
;
A
#
# COMPACT_ATOMS: atom_id res chain seq x y z
N MET A 1 -15.72 1.45 -27.01
CA MET A 1 -14.56 1.82 -26.17
C MET A 1 -14.98 1.56 -24.73
N VAL A 2 -14.44 0.53 -24.07
CA VAL A 2 -14.77 0.20 -22.68
C VAL A 2 -13.86 1.02 -21.78
N GLY A 3 -14.42 1.87 -20.92
CA GLY A 3 -13.65 2.67 -19.97
C GLY A 3 -14.54 3.18 -18.85
N GLY A 4 -14.32 2.67 -17.64
CA GLY A 4 -14.99 3.11 -16.42
C GLY A 4 -15.85 2.03 -15.78
N GLN A 5 -15.24 1.04 -15.14
CA GLN A 5 -15.96 0.26 -14.13
C GLN A 5 -15.93 1.09 -12.85
N GLU A 6 -16.97 1.91 -12.68
CA GLU A 6 -17.25 2.66 -11.46
C GLU A 6 -17.29 1.69 -10.27
N ALA A 7 -16.52 1.98 -9.22
CA ALA A 7 -16.53 1.22 -7.98
C ALA A 7 -17.98 1.08 -7.49
N THR A 8 -18.52 -0.13 -7.53
CA THR A 8 -19.93 -0.36 -7.21
C THR A 8 -20.10 -0.29 -5.68
N PRO A 9 -21.30 0.00 -5.15
CA PRO A 9 -21.54 0.02 -3.70
C PRO A 9 -21.27 -1.33 -3.00
N GLY A 10 -21.18 -2.44 -3.75
CA GLY A 10 -20.68 -3.72 -3.26
C GLY A 10 -19.17 -3.70 -2.99
N ASP A 11 -18.41 -2.99 -3.83
CA ASP A 11 -16.97 -2.77 -3.64
C ASP A 11 -16.72 -1.99 -2.37
N ALA A 12 -17.47 -0.91 -2.07
CA ALA A 12 -17.25 -0.11 -0.85
C ALA A 12 -17.35 -0.92 0.47
N LYS A 13 -18.24 -1.91 0.55
CA LYS A 13 -18.38 -2.78 1.73
C LYS A 13 -17.34 -3.90 1.76
N ALA A 14 -16.90 -4.37 0.59
CA ALA A 14 -15.74 -5.23 0.47
C ALA A 14 -14.45 -4.48 0.86
N THR A 15 -14.31 -3.21 0.46
CA THR A 15 -13.21 -2.30 0.77
C THR A 15 -13.04 -2.13 2.27
N ALA A 16 -14.12 -1.94 3.05
CA ALA A 16 -13.99 -1.83 4.51
C ALA A 16 -13.47 -3.12 5.18
N ARG A 17 -13.86 -4.30 4.69
CA ARG A 17 -13.34 -5.59 5.19
C ARG A 17 -11.92 -5.84 4.72
N LEU A 18 -11.62 -5.50 3.46
CA LEU A 18 -10.29 -5.58 2.88
C LEU A 18 -9.33 -4.63 3.59
N ARG A 19 -9.77 -3.42 3.96
CA ARG A 19 -9.01 -2.46 4.76
C ARG A 19 -8.49 -3.10 6.02
N THR A 20 -9.35 -3.65 6.88
CA THR A 20 -8.90 -4.33 8.10
C THR A 20 -8.01 -5.54 7.81
N TYR A 21 -8.32 -6.34 6.77
CA TYR A 21 -7.49 -7.49 6.39
C TYR A 21 -6.08 -7.10 5.91
N TRP A 22 -5.96 -6.01 5.15
CA TRP A 22 -4.71 -5.54 4.57
C TRP A 22 -3.93 -4.62 5.50
N THR A 23 -4.56 -3.94 6.47
CA THR A 23 -3.87 -3.09 7.46
C THR A 23 -3.47 -3.83 8.73
N ASN A 24 -4.32 -4.72 9.24
CA ASN A 24 -4.11 -5.41 10.52
C ASN A 24 -4.27 -6.94 10.47
N GLY A 25 -4.77 -7.50 9.35
CA GLY A 25 -4.99 -8.94 9.19
C GLY A 25 -3.82 -9.67 8.51
N GLU A 26 -4.08 -10.88 8.04
CA GLU A 26 -3.08 -11.67 7.28
C GLU A 26 -2.58 -10.96 6.02
N GLY A 27 -3.40 -10.10 5.41
CA GLY A 27 -2.98 -9.27 4.27
C GLY A 27 -1.86 -8.31 4.63
N ALA A 28 -1.90 -7.74 5.84
CA ALA A 28 -0.86 -6.86 6.35
C ALA A 28 0.49 -7.58 6.48
N GLY A 29 0.46 -8.84 6.93
CA GLY A 29 1.65 -9.70 7.00
C GLY A 29 2.22 -10.04 5.61
N LYS A 30 1.36 -10.23 4.61
CA LYS A 30 1.78 -10.46 3.21
C LYS A 30 2.39 -9.22 2.57
N ILE A 31 1.83 -8.05 2.86
CA ILE A 31 2.40 -6.78 2.41
C ILE A 31 3.70 -6.52 3.14
N GLY A 32 3.78 -6.77 4.45
CA GLY A 32 4.96 -6.47 5.26
C GLY A 32 5.17 -4.97 5.41
N TRP A 33 4.17 -4.27 5.96
CA TRP A 33 4.22 -2.84 6.21
C TRP A 33 5.45 -2.44 7.03
N GLY A 34 6.10 -1.34 6.64
CA GLY A 34 7.31 -0.82 7.29
C GLY A 34 8.59 -1.42 6.73
N SER A 35 8.49 -2.29 5.71
CA SER A 35 9.63 -2.78 4.96
C SER A 35 9.75 -2.05 3.63
N PRO A 36 10.97 -1.79 3.12
CA PRO A 36 11.17 -1.07 1.87
C PRO A 36 10.40 -1.68 0.70
N GLY A 37 9.58 -0.87 0.01
CA GLY A 37 8.74 -1.31 -1.10
C GLY A 37 7.48 -2.08 -0.67
N ASP A 38 6.96 -1.81 0.52
CA ASP A 38 5.66 -2.30 1.00
C ASP A 38 4.51 -1.74 0.15
N PHE A 39 4.59 -0.48 -0.25
CA PHE A 39 3.63 0.15 -1.16
C PHE A 39 3.52 -0.59 -2.50
N ASP A 40 4.65 -0.90 -3.16
CA ASP A 40 4.65 -1.63 -4.44
C ASP A 40 4.06 -3.04 -4.28
N ARG A 41 4.38 -3.73 -3.17
CA ARG A 41 3.78 -5.02 -2.82
C ARG A 41 2.26 -4.92 -2.68
N CYS A 42 1.76 -3.86 -2.03
CA CYS A 42 0.33 -3.60 -1.94
C CYS A 42 -0.29 -3.44 -3.33
N VAL A 43 0.28 -2.58 -4.18
CA VAL A 43 -0.20 -2.31 -5.55
C VAL A 43 -0.26 -3.59 -6.39
N VAL A 44 0.77 -4.45 -6.33
CA VAL A 44 0.81 -5.71 -7.07
C VAL A 44 -0.23 -6.72 -6.58
N GLN A 45 -0.49 -6.78 -5.27
CA GLN A 45 -1.47 -7.72 -4.71
C GLN A 45 -2.91 -7.23 -4.94
N LEU A 46 -3.17 -5.94 -4.69
CA LEU A 46 -4.48 -5.34 -4.84
C LEU A 46 -4.84 -5.10 -6.31
N GLY A 47 -3.88 -4.77 -7.17
CA GLY A 47 -4.10 -4.53 -8.60
C GLY A 47 -4.65 -5.74 -9.37
N LYS A 48 -4.64 -6.94 -8.77
CA LYS A 48 -5.33 -8.12 -9.30
C LYS A 48 -6.84 -8.06 -9.13
N TYR A 49 -7.34 -7.25 -8.20
CA TYR A 49 -8.72 -7.20 -7.76
C TYR A 49 -9.36 -5.83 -7.96
N VAL A 50 -8.58 -4.75 -7.97
CA VAL A 50 -9.05 -3.38 -8.17
C VAL A 50 -8.33 -2.73 -9.34
N SER A 51 -9.04 -1.89 -10.08
CA SER A 51 -8.49 -1.19 -11.25
C SER A 51 -7.59 0.00 -10.89
N ASP A 52 -7.75 0.56 -9.70
CA ASP A 52 -6.95 1.67 -9.17
C ASP A 52 -6.49 1.36 -7.73
N PRO A 53 -5.42 0.56 -7.57
CA PRO A 53 -4.92 0.17 -6.26
C PRO A 53 -4.11 1.27 -5.57
N ASP A 54 -3.58 2.25 -6.30
CA ASP A 54 -2.63 3.24 -5.78
C ASP A 54 -3.23 4.10 -4.67
N GLY A 55 -4.41 4.68 -4.90
CA GLY A 55 -5.11 5.48 -3.91
C GLY A 55 -5.47 4.69 -2.65
N LEU A 56 -5.94 3.45 -2.85
CA LEU A 56 -6.34 2.56 -1.76
C LEU A 56 -5.14 2.13 -0.90
N CYS A 57 -4.04 1.76 -1.56
CA CYS A 57 -2.80 1.37 -0.89
C CYS A 57 -2.18 2.52 -0.10
N ALA A 58 -2.34 3.78 -0.54
CA ALA A 58 -1.89 4.94 0.20
C ALA A 58 -2.65 5.12 1.53
N GLU A 59 -3.97 4.96 1.51
CA GLU A 59 -4.79 4.99 2.73
C GLU A 59 -4.43 3.85 3.69
N TYR A 60 -4.26 2.63 3.17
CA TYR A 60 -3.92 1.46 3.98
C TYR A 60 -2.52 1.57 4.60
N HIS A 61 -1.55 2.08 3.85
CA HIS A 61 -0.22 2.35 4.37
C HIS A 61 -0.26 3.36 5.51
N HIS A 62 -1.00 4.46 5.34
CA HIS A 62 -1.15 5.47 6.39
C HIS A 62 -1.87 4.94 7.63
N GLU A 63 -2.86 4.08 7.46
CA GLU A 63 -3.56 3.47 8.59
C GLU A 63 -2.72 2.41 9.33
N ALA A 64 -1.92 1.63 8.60
CA ALA A 64 -1.07 0.59 9.18
C ALA A 64 0.15 1.18 9.91
N LEU A 65 0.76 2.25 9.38
CA LEU A 65 2.03 2.78 9.86
C LEU A 65 1.95 4.21 10.42
N GLY A 66 0.83 4.91 10.23
CA GLY A 66 0.68 6.32 10.60
C GLY A 66 1.41 7.31 9.66
N ILE A 67 2.09 6.83 8.63
CA ILE A 67 2.85 7.64 7.67
C ILE A 67 2.40 7.37 6.24
N TRP A 68 2.41 8.40 5.40
CA TRP A 68 2.10 8.25 3.98
C TRP A 68 3.24 7.53 3.24
N PRO A 69 2.93 6.76 2.18
CA PRO A 69 3.94 6.01 1.42
C PRO A 69 5.02 6.92 0.80
N ALA A 70 4.67 8.14 0.40
CA ALA A 70 5.66 9.11 -0.08
C ALA A 70 6.69 9.48 1.02
N THR A 71 6.24 9.67 2.25
CA THR A 71 7.11 9.92 3.41
C THR A 71 7.93 8.69 3.74
N HIS A 72 7.32 7.50 3.74
CA HIS A 72 8.03 6.25 4.00
C HIS A 72 9.11 5.98 2.94
N ALA A 73 8.79 6.15 1.65
CA ALA A 73 9.76 6.02 0.57
C ALA A 73 10.89 7.05 0.64
N ALA A 74 10.62 8.25 1.16
CA ALA A 74 11.65 9.25 1.43
C ALA A 74 12.54 8.83 2.61
N LEU A 75 11.95 8.27 3.68
CA LEU A 75 12.67 7.73 4.84
C LEU A 75 13.53 6.53 4.46
N ASP A 76 13.01 5.60 3.65
CA ASP A 76 13.76 4.45 3.13
C ASP A 76 14.96 4.90 2.29
N ARG A 77 14.75 5.88 1.40
CA ARG A 77 15.83 6.45 0.59
C ARG A 77 16.86 7.21 1.44
N ALA A 78 16.42 7.89 2.49
CA ALA A 78 17.32 8.54 3.44
C ALA A 78 18.13 7.51 4.24
N GLY A 79 17.48 6.47 4.77
CA GLY A 79 18.13 5.39 5.53
C GLY A 79 19.06 4.53 4.69
N HIS A 80 18.77 4.36 3.39
CA HIS A 80 19.66 3.69 2.44
C HIS A 80 20.79 4.63 1.93
N GLY A 81 20.68 5.93 2.15
CA GLY A 81 21.63 6.96 1.69
C GLY A 81 22.91 7.11 2.53
N ASP A 82 22.96 6.54 3.73
CA ASP A 82 24.08 6.71 4.68
C ASP A 82 25.12 5.58 4.67
N ILE A 83 25.01 4.60 3.76
CA ILE A 83 26.10 3.64 3.49
C ILE A 83 27.02 4.22 2.42
N LYS A 84 27.69 5.35 2.72
CA LYS A 84 29.00 5.61 2.10
C LYS A 84 30.04 4.90 2.96
N PRO A 85 30.73 3.83 2.49
CA PRO A 85 31.94 3.40 3.15
C PRO A 85 32.90 4.59 3.15
N LYS A 86 33.20 5.11 4.34
CA LYS A 86 34.21 6.15 4.51
C LYS A 86 35.53 5.49 4.11
N ARG A 87 36.06 5.91 2.95
CA ARG A 87 37.35 5.44 2.41
C ARG A 87 38.48 5.74 3.40
#